data_AF-A0A1F5J1Z8-F1
#
_entry.id   AF-A0A1F5J1Z8-F1
#
_cell.length_a   1.000
_cell.length_b   1.000
_cell.length_c   1.000
_cell.angle_alpha   90.00
_cell.angle_beta   90.00
_cell.angle_gamma   90.00
#
_symmetry.space_group_name_H-M   'P 1'
#
loop_
_entity.id
_entity.type
_entity.pdbx_description
1 polymer ?
#
loop_
_entity_poly.entity_id
_entity_poly.type
_entity_poly.pdbx_seq_one_letter_code
_entity_poly.pdbx_strand_id
1 'polypeptide(L)'
;MQTLYAISVYLHIISATVWVGGMFFLILVLIPVLRKPEFRGLFPTLFYQAGVRFRLVGWISLVLLIITGTFNLSYRGFGFADLTTGRLFAGPFGHTLLVKLIAVGLILIVSAVHDFWLGPRATELIREDPLSPCGRRLRQAAVMMGRLNFILALLAVFLAVILVRGGF
;
A
#
# COMPACT_ATOMS: atom_id res chain seq x y z
N MET A 1 -16.50 22.69 11.47
CA MET A 1 -15.39 22.40 10.53
C MET A 1 -14.21 21.67 11.19
N GLN A 2 -13.72 22.09 12.36
CA GLN A 2 -12.63 21.39 13.06
C GLN A 2 -12.93 19.92 13.39
N THR A 3 -14.15 19.60 13.83
CA THR A 3 -14.57 18.21 14.09
C THR A 3 -14.51 17.32 12.85
N LEU A 4 -14.90 17.85 11.67
CA LEU A 4 -14.83 17.11 10.41
C LEU A 4 -13.38 16.84 10.00
N TYR A 5 -12.50 17.83 10.19
CA TYR A 5 -11.06 17.66 9.99
C TYR A 5 -10.48 16.57 10.91
N ALA A 6 -10.81 16.60 12.20
CA ALA A 6 -10.37 15.58 13.15
C ALA A 6 -10.85 14.17 12.75
N ILE A 7 -12.11 14.04 12.32
CA ILE A 7 -12.67 12.77 11.83
C ILE A 7 -11.93 12.29 10.58
N SER A 8 -11.66 13.19 9.61
CA SER A 8 -10.92 12.83 8.40
C SER A 8 -9.49 12.37 8.71
N VAL A 9 -8.77 13.08 9.59
CA VAL A 9 -7.43 12.68 10.04
C VAL A 9 -7.48 11.33 10.78
N TYR A 10 -8.46 11.13 11.66
CA TYR A 10 -8.67 9.86 12.35
C TYR A 10 -8.88 8.69 11.36
N LEU A 11 -9.78 8.85 10.39
CA LEU A 11 -10.03 7.84 9.36
C LEU A 11 -8.81 7.60 8.47
N HIS A 12 -8.03 8.65 8.16
CA HIS A 12 -6.78 8.52 7.41
C HIS A 12 -5.77 7.64 8.17
N ILE A 13 -5.60 7.90 9.47
CA ILE A 13 -4.68 7.12 10.33
C ILE A 13 -5.16 5.67 10.44
N ILE A 14 -6.45 5.44 10.72
CA ILE A 14 -7.00 4.08 10.80
C ILE A 14 -6.79 3.33 9.48
N SER A 15 -7.03 3.96 8.34
CA SER A 15 -6.82 3.34 7.02
C SER A 15 -5.35 2.99 6.79
N ALA A 16 -4.42 3.88 7.16
CA ALA A 16 -2.98 3.62 7.10
C ALA A 16 -2.59 2.47 8.03
N THR A 17 -3.09 2.44 9.27
CA THR A 17 -2.79 1.40 10.26
C THR A 17 -3.32 0.04 9.82
N VAL A 18 -4.55 -0.04 9.31
CA VAL A 18 -5.13 -1.29 8.81
C VAL A 18 -4.32 -1.83 7.64
N TRP A 19 -3.95 -0.96 6.70
CA TRP A 19 -3.22 -1.38 5.50
C TRP A 19 -1.77 -1.76 5.78
N VAL A 20 -0.99 -0.86 6.39
CA VAL A 20 0.42 -1.10 6.71
C VAL A 20 0.56 -2.17 7.79
N GLY A 21 -0.28 -2.13 8.81
CA GLY A 21 -0.33 -3.16 9.87
C GLY A 21 -0.71 -4.53 9.34
N GLY A 22 -1.61 -4.61 8.35
CA GLY A 22 -1.92 -5.85 7.65
C GLY A 22 -0.71 -6.44 6.92
N MET A 23 0.11 -5.62 6.26
CA MET A 23 1.36 -6.08 5.67
C MET A 23 2.33 -6.62 6.72
N PHE A 24 2.50 -5.90 7.84
CA PHE A 24 3.31 -6.38 8.96
C PHE A 24 2.81 -7.72 9.48
N PHE A 25 1.50 -7.89 9.68
CA PHE A 25 0.91 -9.15 10.12
C PHE A 25 1.20 -10.28 9.12
N LEU A 26 1.01 -10.06 7.82
CA LEU A 26 1.30 -11.05 6.79
C LEU A 26 2.77 -11.48 6.82
N ILE A 27 3.69 -10.51 6.90
CA ILE A 27 5.14 -10.75 6.81
C ILE A 27 5.71 -11.37 8.09
N LEU A 28 5.34 -10.84 9.25
CA LEU A 28 5.93 -11.19 10.55
C LEU A 28 5.22 -12.33 11.26
N VAL A 29 3.94 -12.56 10.96
CA VAL A 29 3.11 -13.55 11.70
C VAL A 29 2.61 -14.64 10.77
N LEU A 30 1.81 -14.31 9.76
CA LEU A 30 1.13 -15.32 8.94
C LEU A 30 2.11 -16.17 8.12
N ILE A 31 3.02 -15.55 7.37
CA ILE A 31 3.98 -16.27 6.52
C ILE A 31 4.89 -17.20 7.36
N PRO A 32 5.50 -16.75 8.48
CA PRO A 32 6.30 -17.63 9.33
C PRO A 32 5.52 -18.83 9.88
N VAL A 33 4.28 -18.63 10.31
CA VAL A 33 3.42 -19.71 10.80
C VAL A 33 3.16 -20.74 9.70
N LEU A 34 2.71 -20.29 8.52
CA LEU A 34 2.35 -21.21 7.44
C LEU A 34 3.57 -21.96 6.87
N ARG A 35 4.79 -21.42 7.01
CA ARG A 35 6.03 -22.08 6.54
C ARG A 35 6.45 -23.30 7.37
N LYS A 36 5.86 -23.54 8.53
CA LYS A 36 6.19 -24.73 9.35
C LYS A 36 5.84 -26.02 8.60
N PRO A 37 6.61 -27.12 8.80
CA PRO A 37 6.39 -28.39 8.10
C PRO A 37 4.96 -28.92 8.23
N GLU A 38 4.33 -28.74 9.39
CA GLU A 38 2.96 -29.16 9.70
C GLU A 38 1.88 -28.49 8.82
N PHE A 39 2.15 -27.29 8.27
CA PHE A 39 1.19 -26.54 7.44
C PHE A 39 1.53 -26.54 5.95
N ARG A 40 2.56 -27.29 5.51
CA ARG A 40 3.07 -27.24 4.14
C ARG A 40 2.01 -27.54 3.07
N GLY A 41 1.09 -28.46 3.36
CA GLY A 41 -0.03 -28.80 2.47
C GLY A 41 -1.13 -27.72 2.40
N LEU A 42 -1.30 -26.93 3.47
CA LEU A 42 -2.32 -25.88 3.55
C LEU A 42 -1.80 -24.50 3.11
N PHE A 43 -0.47 -24.31 3.08
CA PHE A 43 0.18 -23.04 2.79
C PHE A 43 -0.38 -22.34 1.55
N PRO A 44 -0.43 -22.97 0.34
CA PRO A 44 -0.82 -22.25 -0.87
C PRO A 44 -2.28 -21.76 -0.81
N THR A 45 -3.18 -22.60 -0.31
CA THR A 45 -4.61 -22.32 -0.22
C THR A 45 -4.90 -21.22 0.80
N LEU A 46 -4.37 -21.34 2.02
CA LEU A 46 -4.58 -20.35 3.07
C LEU A 46 -3.94 -19.01 2.73
N PHE A 47 -2.72 -19.03 2.16
CA PHE A 47 -2.05 -17.81 1.74
C PHE A 47 -2.81 -17.09 0.62
N TYR A 48 -3.32 -17.83 -0.37
CA TYR A 48 -4.15 -17.27 -1.44
C TYR A 48 -5.45 -16.66 -0.90
N GLN A 49 -6.20 -17.40 -0.07
CA GLN A 49 -7.47 -16.91 0.48
C GLN A 49 -7.26 -15.68 1.38
N ALA A 50 -6.25 -15.71 2.24
CA ALA A 50 -5.88 -14.56 3.05
C ALA A 50 -5.47 -13.36 2.17
N GLY A 51 -4.68 -13.59 1.12
CA GLY A 51 -4.27 -12.57 0.16
C GLY A 51 -5.45 -11.93 -0.58
N VAL A 52 -6.39 -12.73 -1.09
CA VAL A 52 -7.61 -12.24 -1.76
C VAL A 52 -8.49 -11.43 -0.79
N ARG A 53 -8.66 -11.91 0.44
CA ARG A 53 -9.44 -11.19 1.46
C ARG A 53 -8.77 -9.89 1.86
N PHE A 54 -7.45 -9.90 2.02
CA PHE A 54 -6.66 -8.72 2.36
C PHE A 54 -6.63 -7.71 1.22
N ARG A 55 -6.59 -8.15 -0.05
CA ARG A 55 -6.69 -7.28 -1.23
C ARG A 55 -7.91 -6.37 -1.14
N LEU A 56 -9.10 -6.91 -0.83
CA LEU A 56 -10.31 -6.10 -0.66
C LEU A 56 -10.15 -5.04 0.44
N VAL A 57 -9.63 -5.43 1.61
CA VAL A 57 -9.40 -4.50 2.73
C VAL A 57 -8.37 -3.44 2.37
N GLY A 58 -7.30 -3.83 1.67
CA GLY A 58 -6.24 -2.96 1.22
C GLY A 58 -6.75 -1.90 0.24
N TRP A 59 -7.52 -2.29 -0.77
CA TRP A 59 -8.10 -1.34 -1.72
C TRP A 59 -9.10 -0.38 -1.07
N ILE A 60 -9.94 -0.86 -0.15
CA ILE A 60 -10.82 0.02 0.65
C ILE A 60 -9.97 1.04 1.42
N SER A 61 -8.89 0.58 2.06
CA SER A 61 -7.99 1.45 2.84
C SER A 61 -7.28 2.47 1.94
N LEU A 62 -6.80 2.07 0.76
CA LEU A 62 -6.14 2.96 -0.20
C LEU A 62 -7.10 4.03 -0.73
N VAL A 63 -8.35 3.67 -1.06
CA VAL A 63 -9.37 4.64 -1.47
C VAL A 63 -9.66 5.63 -0.36
N LEU A 64 -9.85 5.16 0.88
CA LEU A 64 -10.06 6.03 2.04
C LEU A 64 -8.86 6.95 2.28
N LEU A 65 -7.63 6.48 2.12
CA LEU A 65 -6.42 7.31 2.24
C LEU A 65 -6.38 8.44 1.20
N ILE A 66 -6.79 8.18 -0.05
CA ILE A 66 -6.86 9.19 -1.10
C ILE A 66 -7.92 10.25 -0.77
N ILE A 67 -9.13 9.81 -0.40
CA ILE A 67 -10.25 10.71 -0.09
C ILE A 67 -9.92 11.59 1.12
N THR A 68 -9.52 10.97 2.23
CA THR A 68 -9.18 11.69 3.47
C THR A 68 -7.90 12.52 3.32
N GLY A 69 -6.92 12.05 2.54
CA GLY A 69 -5.69 12.80 2.25
C GLY A 69 -5.98 14.09 1.47
N THR A 70 -6.83 13.99 0.45
CA THR A 70 -7.29 15.15 -0.33
C THR A 70 -8.06 16.14 0.53
N PHE A 71 -8.97 15.66 1.39
CA PHE A 71 -9.71 16.52 2.32
C PHE A 71 -8.80 17.18 3.36
N ASN A 72 -7.83 16.45 3.90
CA ASN A 72 -6.88 16.99 4.87
C ASN A 72 -6.00 18.09 4.25
N LEU A 73 -5.67 17.96 2.97
CA LEU A 73 -4.91 18.95 2.21
C LEU A 73 -5.76 20.20 1.91
N SER A 74 -7.02 20.02 1.49
CA SER A 74 -7.93 21.15 1.26
C SER A 74 -8.23 21.94 2.53
N TYR A 75 -8.35 21.26 3.68
CA TYR A 75 -8.49 21.94 4.98
C TYR A 75 -7.27 22.79 5.35
N ARG A 76 -6.07 22.44 4.84
CA ARG A 76 -4.84 23.22 5.03
C ARG A 76 -4.67 24.36 4.02
N GLY A 77 -5.71 24.65 3.23
CA GLY A 77 -5.73 25.77 2.28
C GLY A 77 -5.14 25.45 0.91
N PHE A 78 -4.94 24.16 0.60
CA PHE A 78 -4.43 23.70 -0.69
C PHE A 78 -5.53 23.00 -1.50
N GLY A 79 -5.98 23.63 -2.58
CA GLY A 79 -7.00 23.12 -3.49
C GLY A 79 -6.42 22.59 -4.81
N PHE A 80 -7.31 22.13 -5.70
CA PHE A 80 -6.91 21.66 -7.03
C PHE A 80 -6.28 22.75 -7.90
N ALA A 81 -6.64 24.03 -7.71
CA ALA A 81 -6.02 25.15 -8.42
C ALA A 81 -4.56 25.37 -7.99
N ASP A 82 -4.16 24.92 -6.79
CA ASP A 82 -2.77 25.03 -6.33
C ASP A 82 -1.85 24.00 -7.01
N LEU A 83 -2.43 22.94 -7.61
CA LEU A 83 -1.70 22.00 -8.46
C LEU A 83 -1.25 22.67 -9.77
N THR A 84 -2.14 23.44 -10.40
CA THR A 84 -1.87 24.05 -11.71
C THR A 84 -0.99 25.29 -11.59
N THR A 85 -1.09 26.02 -10.48
CA THR A 85 -0.23 27.19 -10.20
C THR A 85 1.15 26.80 -9.66
N GLY A 86 1.39 25.53 -9.32
CA GLY A 86 2.64 25.06 -8.73
C GLY A 86 2.83 25.45 -7.25
N ARG A 87 1.90 26.23 -6.68
CA ARG A 87 1.94 26.67 -5.28
C ARG A 87 1.95 25.51 -4.30
N LEU A 88 1.31 24.40 -4.65
CA LEU A 88 1.28 23.18 -3.83
C LEU A 88 2.67 22.61 -3.56
N PHE A 89 3.62 22.83 -4.48
CA PHE A 89 4.95 22.25 -4.45
C PHE A 89 6.02 23.24 -3.96
N ALA A 90 5.62 24.46 -3.62
CA ALA A 90 6.52 25.49 -3.14
C ALA A 90 6.91 25.26 -1.66
N GLY A 91 8.19 25.51 -1.35
CA GLY A 91 8.74 25.42 0.00
C GLY A 91 8.88 23.99 0.54
N PRO A 92 9.40 23.84 1.78
CA PRO A 92 9.70 22.54 2.38
C PRO A 92 8.50 21.60 2.48
N PHE A 93 7.34 22.16 2.87
CA PHE A 93 6.08 21.42 2.95
C PHE A 93 5.68 20.85 1.59
N GLY A 94 5.72 21.67 0.54
CA GLY A 94 5.33 21.28 -0.82
C GLY A 94 6.25 20.23 -1.44
N HIS A 95 7.56 20.35 -1.21
CA HIS A 95 8.54 19.33 -1.66
C HIS A 95 8.28 17.99 -0.99
N THR A 96 8.10 17.98 0.32
CA THR A 96 7.80 16.76 1.07
C THR A 96 6.48 16.13 0.60
N LEU A 97 5.45 16.96 0.36
CA LEU A 97 4.17 16.52 -0.16
C LEU A 97 4.31 15.90 -1.55
N LEU A 98 5.07 16.52 -2.45
CA LEU A 98 5.31 16.00 -3.80
C LEU A 98 5.95 14.61 -3.75
N VAL A 99 7.04 14.46 -2.99
CA VAL A 99 7.73 13.17 -2.84
C VAL A 99 6.79 12.12 -2.25
N LYS A 100 5.95 12.50 -1.28
CA LYS A 100 4.92 11.61 -0.72
C LYS A 100 3.88 11.19 -1.77
N LEU A 101 3.40 12.12 -2.59
CA LEU A 101 2.41 11.83 -3.64
C LEU A 101 3.00 10.92 -4.73
N ILE A 102 4.27 11.12 -5.10
CA ILE A 102 5.00 10.21 -6.00
C ILE A 102 5.09 8.81 -5.39
N ALA A 103 5.47 8.70 -4.11
CA ALA A 103 5.52 7.42 -3.42
C ALA A 103 4.15 6.72 -3.38
N VAL A 104 3.07 7.46 -3.10
CA VAL A 104 1.69 6.94 -3.13
C VAL A 104 1.29 6.51 -4.55
N GLY A 105 1.65 7.28 -5.58
CA GLY A 105 1.41 6.91 -6.98
C GLY A 105 2.11 5.59 -7.35
N LEU A 106 3.38 5.45 -6.97
CA LEU A 106 4.14 4.21 -7.17
C LEU A 106 3.52 3.04 -6.40
N ILE A 107 3.09 3.24 -5.15
CA ILE A 107 2.36 2.25 -4.35
C ILE A 107 1.12 1.76 -5.10
N LEU A 108 0.30 2.68 -5.64
CA LEU A 108 -0.93 2.31 -6.34
C LEU A 108 -0.63 1.49 -7.60
N ILE A 109 0.36 1.90 -8.39
CA ILE A 109 0.77 1.18 -9.60
C ILE A 109 1.28 -0.21 -9.24
N VAL A 110 2.21 -0.31 -8.28
CA VAL A 110 2.78 -1.60 -7.85
C VAL A 110 1.69 -2.49 -7.25
N SER A 111 0.80 -1.94 -6.43
CA SER A 111 -0.32 -2.67 -5.83
C SER A 111 -1.27 -3.20 -6.91
N ALA A 112 -1.67 -2.37 -7.88
CA ALA A 112 -2.56 -2.79 -8.97
C ALA A 112 -1.94 -3.91 -9.83
N VAL A 113 -0.68 -3.72 -10.23
CA VAL A 113 0.06 -4.72 -11.02
C VAL A 113 0.21 -6.03 -10.25
N HIS A 114 0.59 -5.95 -8.97
CA HIS A 114 0.73 -7.12 -8.11
C HIS A 114 -0.60 -7.87 -7.93
N ASP A 115 -1.66 -7.15 -7.59
CA ASP A 115 -2.93 -7.73 -7.13
C ASP A 115 -3.83 -8.25 -8.25
N PHE A 116 -3.78 -7.61 -9.42
CA PHE A 116 -4.66 -7.92 -10.56
C PHE A 116 -3.94 -8.64 -11.70
N TRP A 117 -2.61 -8.54 -11.80
CA TRP A 117 -1.87 -9.20 -12.88
C TRP A 117 -0.98 -10.34 -12.39
N LEU A 118 -0.04 -10.07 -11.48
CA LEU A 118 0.90 -11.12 -11.05
C LEU A 118 0.28 -12.17 -10.15
N GLY A 119 -0.55 -11.78 -9.19
CA GLY A 119 -1.19 -12.72 -8.27
C GLY A 119 -2.01 -13.80 -8.99
N PRO A 120 -2.96 -13.43 -9.85
CA PRO A 120 -3.74 -14.39 -10.63
C PRO A 120 -2.87 -15.25 -11.54
N ARG A 121 -1.98 -14.63 -12.32
CA ARG A 121 -1.15 -15.31 -13.32
C ARG A 121 -0.12 -16.27 -12.70
N ALA A 122 0.42 -15.95 -11.53
CA ALA A 122 1.26 -16.86 -10.76
C ALA A 122 0.47 -18.06 -10.24
N THR A 123 -0.80 -17.88 -9.89
CA THR A 123 -1.67 -18.97 -9.40
C THR A 123 -2.07 -19.90 -10.53
N GLU A 124 -2.38 -19.35 -11.71
CA GLU A 124 -2.70 -20.13 -12.93
C GLU A 124 -1.53 -21.01 -13.36
N LEU A 125 -0.33 -20.43 -13.51
CA LEU A 125 0.88 -21.17 -13.92
C LEU A 125 1.28 -22.28 -12.93
N ILE A 126 0.99 -22.10 -11.64
CA ILE A 126 1.24 -23.14 -10.63
C ILE A 126 0.26 -24.32 -10.79
N ARG A 127 -0.99 -24.06 -11.21
CA ARG A 127 -1.98 -25.11 -11.47
C ARG A 127 -1.64 -25.89 -12.74
N GLU A 128 -1.10 -25.23 -13.74
CA GLU A 128 -0.73 -25.84 -15.03
C GLU A 128 0.58 -26.64 -14.93
N ASP A 129 1.66 -26.05 -14.38
CA ASP A 129 2.94 -26.73 -14.19
C ASP A 129 3.69 -26.20 -12.94
N PRO A 130 3.63 -26.95 -11.82
CA PRO A 130 4.29 -26.59 -10.56
C PRO A 130 5.82 -26.45 -10.65
N LEU A 131 6.46 -27.07 -11.64
CA LEU A 131 7.92 -27.10 -11.79
C LEU A 131 8.45 -26.19 -12.91
N SER A 132 7.57 -25.49 -13.63
CA SER A 132 7.98 -24.62 -14.74
C SER A 132 8.98 -23.52 -14.28
N PRO A 133 10.09 -23.31 -15.02
CA PRO A 133 11.01 -22.21 -14.77
C PRO A 133 10.33 -20.83 -14.83
N CYS A 134 9.31 -20.71 -15.68
CA CYS A 134 8.49 -19.50 -15.83
C CYS A 134 7.68 -19.21 -14.56
N GLY A 135 6.99 -20.21 -14.00
CA GLY A 135 6.23 -20.07 -12.74
C GLY A 135 7.13 -19.69 -11.56
N ARG A 136 8.37 -20.21 -11.51
CA ARG A 136 9.35 -19.84 -10.48
C ARG A 136 9.78 -18.36 -10.57
N ARG A 137 10.01 -17.84 -11.78
CA ARG A 137 10.36 -16.42 -12.00
C ARG A 137 9.21 -15.50 -11.63
N LEU A 138 7.99 -15.83 -12.04
CA LEU A 138 6.81 -15.01 -11.74
C LEU A 138 6.51 -14.95 -10.24
N ARG A 139 6.72 -16.06 -9.51
CA ARG A 139 6.64 -16.09 -8.04
C ARG A 139 7.67 -15.16 -7.39
N GLN A 140 8.91 -15.17 -7.86
CA GLN A 140 9.94 -14.27 -7.35
C GLN A 140 9.59 -12.80 -7.63
N ALA A 141 9.06 -12.50 -8.81
CA ALA A 141 8.59 -11.16 -9.16
C ALA A 141 7.43 -10.69 -8.26
N ALA A 142 6.45 -11.56 -7.98
CA ALA A 142 5.34 -11.26 -7.06
C ALA A 142 5.86 -10.95 -5.64
N VAL A 143 6.77 -11.77 -5.11
CA VAL A 143 7.40 -11.53 -3.80
C VAL A 143 8.19 -10.22 -3.79
N MET A 144 8.95 -9.93 -4.85
CA MET A 144 9.73 -8.70 -4.96
C MET A 144 8.81 -7.46 -4.98
N MET A 145 7.72 -7.50 -5.73
CA MET A 145 6.74 -6.41 -5.77
C MET A 145 6.04 -6.21 -4.42
N GLY A 146 5.68 -7.29 -3.72
CA GLY A 146 5.15 -7.18 -2.36
C GLY A 146 6.13 -6.49 -1.41
N ARG A 147 7.43 -6.82 -1.49
CA ARG A 147 8.49 -6.15 -0.70
C ARG A 147 8.67 -4.69 -1.08
N LEU A 148 8.70 -4.39 -2.38
CA LEU A 148 8.80 -3.01 -2.87
C LEU A 148 7.62 -2.18 -2.36
N ASN A 149 6.40 -2.71 -2.46
CA ASN A 149 5.20 -2.03 -1.97
C ASN A 149 5.27 -1.76 -0.46
N PHE A 150 5.75 -2.72 0.32
CA PHE A 150 5.94 -2.56 1.76
C PHE A 150 6.98 -1.47 2.08
N ILE A 151 8.14 -1.46 1.40
CA ILE A 151 9.17 -0.42 1.60
C ILE A 151 8.62 0.96 1.24
N LEU A 152 7.92 1.08 0.10
CA LEU A 152 7.27 2.32 -0.30
C LEU A 152 6.23 2.78 0.72
N ALA A 153 5.46 1.85 1.30
CA ALA A 153 4.48 2.16 2.34
C ALA A 153 5.15 2.73 3.60
N LEU A 154 6.26 2.13 4.04
CA LEU A 154 7.05 2.66 5.17
C LEU A 154 7.61 4.05 4.86
N LEU A 155 8.12 4.25 3.65
CA LEU A 155 8.58 5.57 3.18
C LEU A 155 7.44 6.59 3.19
N ALA A 156 6.24 6.23 2.72
CA ALA A 156 5.09 7.11 2.71
C ALA A 156 4.64 7.52 4.12
N VAL A 157 4.72 6.60 5.10
CA VAL A 157 4.47 6.90 6.52
C VAL A 157 5.54 7.84 7.06
N PHE A 158 6.83 7.57 6.79
CA PHE A 158 7.92 8.43 7.22
C PHE A 158 7.80 9.86 6.65
N LEU A 159 7.51 9.98 5.36
CA LEU A 159 7.24 11.25 4.70
C LEU A 159 6.01 11.96 5.29
N ALA A 160 4.98 11.22 5.71
CA ALA A 160 3.84 11.81 6.41
C ALA A 160 4.24 12.43 7.76
N VAL A 161 5.16 11.80 8.51
CA VAL A 161 5.68 12.34 9.78
C VAL A 161 6.47 13.63 9.53
N ILE A 162 7.35 13.65 8.52
CA ILE A 162 8.10 14.85 8.14
C ILE A 162 7.14 15.97 7.69
N LEU A 163 6.14 15.64 6.85
CA LEU A 163 5.17 16.60 6.33
C LEU A 163 4.41 17.32 7.44
N VAL A 164 4.04 16.59 8.52
CA VAL A 164 3.35 17.18 9.68
C VAL A 164 4.27 18.11 10.48
N ARG A 165 5.60 17.94 10.39
CA ARG A 165 6.62 18.76 11.07
C ARG A 165 7.11 19.97 10.25
N GLY A 166 6.49 20.24 9.10
CA GLY A 166 6.83 21.39 8.25
C GLY A 166 7.57 21.04 6.96
N GLY A 167 7.94 19.76 6.77
CA GLY A 167 8.69 19.30 5.60
C GLY A 167 10.20 19.51 5.72
N PHE A 168 10.94 19.01 4.74
CA PHE A 168 12.37 19.24 4.53
C PHE A 168 12.60 20.15 3.32
#